data_AF-A0A315AYR9-F1
#
_entry.id   AF-A0A315AYR9-F1
#
_cell.length_a   1.000
_cell.length_b   1.000
_cell.length_c   1.000
_cell.angle_alpha   90.00
_cell.angle_beta   90.00
_cell.angle_gamma   90.00
#
_symmetry.space_group_name_H-M   'P 1'
#
loop_
_entity.id
_entity.type
_entity.pdbx_description
1 polymer ?
#
loop_
_entity_poly.entity_id
_entity_poly.type
_entity_poly.pdbx_seq_one_letter_code
_entity_poly.pdbx_strand_id
1 'polypeptide(L)'
;MSKLVQGYEVVIGFETHAQLSTKSKIFSRASVAFGAEPNTQACAVDMALPGTLPVMNIGAVERAIEFGLAINAHIAERSIFARKNYFYPDLPKGYQISQFEIPVVQGGEVSFFLEVGKETVRKTVRLERAHLEEDAGKSLHEDFIGQSGIDLNRAGTPLLEIVTQPDMRSSEEAVAYAKELHKIVTWIGICDGNMQEGSFRCDANVSVRKPGGELGTRREIKNLNSFKFMQQAIDYEVRWQIDQIEDGHAIQQATVLFDPDTGETRAMRTKEDAADYRYFPDPDLPPLVIGRDWVERVKGEMAELPRVMAERFVKDYALPEYDATQLTQSKAVAAYFEATAKACGQPKLASNWIMGEVSRRLNASEMAIEQAPVSAAQLAALIGRISDNTISNNAARQVFEGLWNGEGPSGSEGDVDALIEAKGLKQMNDTGELEKIIDDVLAANPKNVEEFKAGNAKALNGLVGPIMKASKGKANPGQVNALLMKKLR
;
A
#
# COMPACT_ATOMS: atom_id res chain seq x y z
N MET A 1 6.85 -25.64 5.84
CA MET A 1 8.15 -25.73 5.13
C MET A 1 8.17 -24.67 4.05
N SER A 2 9.32 -24.05 3.78
CA SER A 2 9.48 -23.10 2.67
C SER A 2 9.20 -23.79 1.34
N LYS A 3 8.62 -23.04 0.39
CA LYS A 3 8.47 -23.49 -1.00
C LYS A 3 9.86 -23.61 -1.62
N LEU A 4 10.20 -24.77 -2.17
CA LEU A 4 11.48 -24.97 -2.83
C LEU A 4 11.38 -24.57 -4.31
N VAL A 5 12.44 -23.96 -4.84
CA VAL A 5 12.60 -23.70 -6.28
C VAL A 5 13.67 -24.65 -6.78
N GLN A 6 13.28 -25.61 -7.63
CA GLN A 6 14.19 -26.65 -8.16
C GLN A 6 15.03 -27.36 -7.06
N GLY A 7 14.43 -27.57 -5.88
CA GLY A 7 15.10 -28.21 -4.74
C GLY A 7 15.95 -27.29 -3.86
N TYR A 8 15.92 -25.97 -4.09
CA TYR A 8 16.63 -24.96 -3.29
C TYR A 8 15.66 -24.13 -2.44
N GLU A 9 16.13 -23.75 -1.25
CA GLU A 9 15.54 -22.69 -0.45
C GLU A 9 16.01 -21.33 -0.96
N VAL A 10 15.08 -20.40 -1.11
CA VAL A 10 15.36 -19.00 -1.44
C VAL A 10 15.48 -18.20 -0.15
N VAL A 11 16.46 -17.31 -0.07
CA VAL A 11 16.70 -16.41 1.06
C VAL A 11 16.85 -14.99 0.54
N ILE A 12 15.96 -14.10 0.99
CA ILE A 12 15.91 -12.72 0.53
C ILE A 12 15.94 -11.76 1.73
N GLY A 13 16.71 -10.69 1.60
CA GLY A 13 16.69 -9.51 2.47
C GLY A 13 16.58 -8.22 1.66
N PHE A 14 16.09 -7.15 2.27
CA PHE A 14 15.99 -5.83 1.64
C PHE A 14 16.84 -4.79 2.34
N GLU A 15 17.31 -3.86 1.53
CA GLU A 15 17.76 -2.52 1.91
C GLU A 15 16.81 -1.53 1.23
N THR A 16 16.03 -0.80 2.02
CA THR A 16 15.03 0.14 1.52
C THR A 16 15.40 1.55 1.94
N HIS A 17 15.48 2.48 0.99
CA HIS A 17 15.67 3.90 1.26
C HIS A 17 14.35 4.64 1.12
N ALA A 18 13.89 5.24 2.21
CA ALA A 18 12.73 6.11 2.23
C ALA A 18 13.19 7.58 2.39
N GLN A 19 12.85 8.42 1.41
CA GLN A 19 13.05 9.86 1.48
C GLN A 19 12.04 10.47 2.44
N LEU A 20 12.55 11.18 3.44
CA LEU A 20 11.74 11.69 4.53
C LEU A 20 11.05 13.01 4.15
N SER A 21 9.76 13.11 4.50
CA SER A 21 8.83 14.19 4.16
C SER A 21 9.07 15.51 4.91
N THR A 22 10.31 15.99 4.95
CA THR A 22 10.71 17.22 5.67
C THR A 22 10.58 18.46 4.78
N LYS A 23 10.70 19.67 5.37
CA LYS A 23 10.74 20.93 4.61
C LYS A 23 12.15 21.33 4.16
N SER A 24 13.15 20.97 4.96
CA SER A 24 14.55 21.26 4.71
C SER A 24 15.39 19.99 4.75
N LYS A 25 16.57 20.04 4.15
CA LYS A 25 17.55 18.95 4.13
C LYS A 25 17.97 18.48 5.54
N ILE A 26 18.63 17.33 5.61
CA ILE A 26 18.96 16.69 6.90
C ILE A 26 20.05 17.42 7.67
N PHE A 27 21.00 18.04 6.97
CA PHE A 27 22.12 18.77 7.55
C PHE A 27 22.21 20.24 7.12
N SER A 28 21.26 20.72 6.31
CA SER A 28 21.25 22.08 5.77
C SER A 28 19.84 22.67 5.71
N ARG A 29 19.73 23.99 5.47
CA ARG A 29 18.45 24.70 5.40
C ARG A 29 17.82 24.73 4.01
N ALA A 30 18.47 24.14 3.01
CA ALA A 30 17.94 24.15 1.65
C ALA A 30 16.68 23.26 1.56
N SER A 31 15.85 23.57 0.56
CA SER A 31 14.60 22.86 0.28
C SER A 31 14.86 21.42 -0.17
N VAL A 32 13.85 20.57 0.00
CA VAL A 32 13.81 19.19 -0.55
C VAL A 32 12.70 19.04 -1.62
N ALA A 33 12.08 20.14 -2.04
CA ALA A 33 10.95 20.11 -2.97
C ALA A 33 11.39 19.64 -4.36
N PHE A 34 10.68 18.65 -4.91
CA PHE A 34 10.95 18.11 -6.24
C PHE A 34 10.65 19.12 -7.36
N GLY A 35 11.29 18.92 -8.52
CA GLY A 35 10.97 19.65 -9.77
C GLY A 35 11.62 21.04 -9.95
N ALA A 36 12.56 21.43 -9.08
CA ALA A 36 13.28 22.69 -9.23
C ALA A 36 14.35 22.62 -10.33
N GLU A 37 14.71 23.79 -10.89
CA GLU A 37 15.83 23.94 -11.82
C GLU A 37 17.14 23.41 -11.21
N PRO A 38 18.05 22.80 -12.00
CA PRO A 38 19.28 22.19 -11.50
C PRO A 38 20.10 23.12 -10.59
N ASN A 39 20.62 22.60 -9.49
CA ASN A 39 21.47 23.29 -8.52
C ASN A 39 20.86 24.55 -7.85
N THR A 40 19.54 24.76 -7.91
CA THR A 40 18.88 25.90 -7.22
C THR A 40 18.48 25.61 -5.77
N GLN A 41 18.51 24.34 -5.37
CA GLN A 41 18.24 23.87 -4.00
C GLN A 41 19.50 23.34 -3.31
N ALA A 42 20.68 23.85 -3.67
CA ALA A 42 21.95 23.51 -3.04
C ALA A 42 22.55 24.76 -2.35
N CYS A 43 22.79 24.67 -1.04
CA CYS A 43 23.49 25.70 -0.27
C CYS A 43 24.98 25.35 -0.09
N ALA A 44 25.72 26.22 0.61
CA ALA A 44 27.16 26.02 0.85
C ALA A 44 27.50 24.67 1.52
N VAL A 45 26.64 24.17 2.41
CA VAL A 45 26.79 22.86 3.07
C VAL A 45 26.61 21.72 2.06
N ASP A 46 25.57 21.82 1.22
CA ASP A 46 25.25 20.79 0.22
C ASP A 46 26.34 20.71 -0.85
N MET A 47 26.92 21.86 -1.24
CA MET A 47 28.06 21.96 -2.15
C MET A 47 29.41 21.59 -1.51
N ALA A 48 29.43 21.27 -0.21
CA ALA A 48 30.64 20.97 0.54
C ALA A 48 31.72 22.07 0.47
N LEU A 49 31.33 23.34 0.53
CA LEU A 49 32.30 24.44 0.50
C LEU A 49 33.21 24.39 1.75
N PRO A 50 34.51 24.73 1.61
CA PRO A 50 35.44 24.71 2.74
C PRO A 50 34.96 25.55 3.93
N GLY A 51 34.99 24.96 5.13
CA GLY A 51 34.60 25.62 6.39
C GLY A 51 33.11 25.53 6.74
N THR A 52 32.30 24.84 5.93
CA THR A 52 30.90 24.58 6.27
C THR A 52 30.76 23.41 7.26
N LEU A 53 29.68 23.41 8.05
CA LEU A 53 29.38 22.37 9.04
C LEU A 53 27.93 21.87 8.92
N PRO A 54 27.68 20.57 9.14
CA PRO A 54 26.33 20.00 9.14
C PRO A 54 25.56 20.39 10.42
N VAL A 55 24.25 20.60 10.30
CA VAL A 55 23.35 20.83 11.44
C VAL A 55 22.12 19.93 11.33
N MET A 56 21.95 19.04 12.32
CA MET A 56 20.89 18.02 12.30
C MET A 56 19.47 18.60 12.25
N ASN A 57 18.65 18.06 11.35
CA ASN A 57 17.23 18.36 11.23
C ASN A 57 16.38 17.57 12.24
N ILE A 58 15.73 18.28 13.17
CA ILE A 58 14.84 17.70 14.20
C ILE A 58 13.71 16.89 13.56
N GLY A 59 13.10 17.39 12.49
CA GLY A 59 11.98 16.73 11.82
C GLY A 59 12.39 15.42 11.13
N ALA A 60 13.66 15.25 10.75
CA ALA A 60 14.15 13.97 10.24
C ALA A 60 14.27 12.94 11.37
N VAL A 61 14.72 13.36 12.57
CA VAL A 61 14.76 12.49 13.77
C VAL A 61 13.37 12.04 14.17
N GLU A 62 12.40 12.97 14.21
CA GLU A 62 11.01 12.66 14.56
C GLU A 62 10.41 11.59 13.64
N ARG A 63 10.63 11.69 12.32
CA ARG A 63 10.17 10.67 11.35
C ARG A 63 10.82 9.30 11.57
N ALA A 64 12.09 9.26 11.95
CA ALA A 64 12.74 7.99 12.31
C ALA A 64 12.15 7.39 13.60
N ILE A 65 11.81 8.23 14.59
CA ILE A 65 11.11 7.80 15.81
C ILE A 65 9.72 7.25 15.45
N GLU A 66 8.94 7.98 14.64
CA GLU A 66 7.62 7.55 14.17
C GLU A 66 7.69 6.20 13.47
N PHE A 67 8.67 6.02 12.57
CA PHE A 67 8.90 4.75 11.91
C PHE A 67 9.16 3.62 12.91
N GLY A 68 10.11 3.81 13.82
CA GLY A 68 10.48 2.77 14.77
C GLY A 68 9.32 2.39 15.71
N LEU A 69 8.51 3.36 16.14
CA LEU A 69 7.28 3.11 16.89
C LEU A 69 6.25 2.31 16.07
N ALA A 70 6.10 2.63 14.78
CA ALA A 70 5.16 1.94 13.89
C ALA A 70 5.47 0.44 13.72
N ILE A 71 6.76 0.08 13.72
CA ILE A 71 7.23 -1.30 13.55
C ILE A 71 7.58 -2.01 14.87
N ASN A 72 7.21 -1.44 16.02
CA ASN A 72 7.55 -1.97 17.36
C ASN A 72 9.07 -2.17 17.59
N ALA A 73 9.89 -1.29 17.04
CA ALA A 73 11.34 -1.33 17.22
C ALA A 73 11.78 -0.62 18.51
N HIS A 74 13.03 -0.88 18.91
CA HIS A 74 13.67 -0.11 19.96
C HIS A 74 14.20 1.22 19.40
N ILE A 75 13.76 2.34 19.98
CA ILE A 75 14.34 3.66 19.71
C ILE A 75 15.51 3.89 20.67
N ALA A 76 16.71 4.06 20.10
CA ALA A 76 17.93 4.25 20.85
C ALA A 76 17.93 5.60 21.58
N GLU A 77 18.30 5.61 22.87
CA GLU A 77 18.40 6.85 23.67
C GLU A 77 19.56 7.74 23.23
N ARG A 78 20.55 7.12 22.58
CA ARG A 78 21.71 7.77 22.01
C ARG A 78 21.99 7.16 20.65
N SER A 79 22.31 7.98 19.68
CA SER A 79 22.69 7.56 18.33
C SER A 79 23.91 8.36 17.86
N ILE A 80 24.74 7.74 17.01
CA ILE A 80 26.02 8.30 16.57
C ILE A 80 26.04 8.35 15.04
N PHE A 81 26.17 9.55 14.48
CA PHE A 81 26.45 9.72 13.05
C PHE A 81 27.90 9.38 12.75
N ALA A 82 28.12 8.80 11.57
CA ALA A 82 29.41 8.36 11.07
C ALA A 82 29.58 8.79 9.63
N ARG A 83 30.84 8.94 9.20
CA ARG A 83 31.18 9.20 7.80
C ARG A 83 31.40 7.90 7.06
N LYS A 84 30.61 7.65 6.02
CA LYS A 84 30.82 6.59 5.02
C LYS A 84 31.62 7.19 3.87
N ASN A 85 32.92 6.90 3.81
CA ASN A 85 33.85 7.57 2.90
C ASN A 85 33.90 6.87 1.55
N TYR A 86 33.51 7.58 0.49
CA TYR A 86 33.69 7.14 -0.90
C TYR A 86 33.66 8.35 -1.84
N PHE A 87 34.39 8.26 -2.95
CA PHE A 87 34.47 9.34 -3.92
C PHE A 87 33.53 9.07 -5.09
N TYR A 88 32.59 9.98 -5.30
CA TYR A 88 31.73 9.99 -6.48
C TYR A 88 31.31 11.43 -6.80
N PRO A 89 31.13 11.81 -8.08
CA PRO A 89 30.86 13.21 -8.45
C PRO A 89 29.58 13.83 -7.84
N ASP A 90 28.56 13.01 -7.56
CA ASP A 90 27.31 13.46 -6.93
C ASP A 90 27.38 13.54 -5.39
N LEU A 91 28.52 13.17 -4.79
CA LEU A 91 28.77 13.24 -3.35
C LEU A 91 29.89 14.26 -3.05
N PRO A 92 29.54 15.55 -2.95
CA PRO A 92 30.53 16.64 -2.94
C PRO A 92 31.48 16.61 -1.73
N LYS A 93 31.05 16.05 -0.59
CA LYS A 93 31.87 15.93 0.62
C LYS A 93 32.98 14.88 0.52
N GLY A 94 32.90 13.95 -0.43
CA GLY A 94 33.75 12.74 -0.47
C GLY A 94 33.43 11.73 0.64
N TYR A 95 32.36 11.97 1.39
CA TYR A 95 31.76 11.05 2.36
C TYR A 95 30.26 11.37 2.50
N GLN A 96 29.50 10.33 2.82
CA GLN A 96 28.08 10.43 3.17
C GLN A 96 27.98 10.38 4.69
N ILE A 97 27.28 11.33 5.29
CA ILE A 97 26.93 11.26 6.71
C ILE A 97 25.76 10.27 6.85
N SER A 98 26.02 9.18 7.57
CA SER A 98 25.07 8.10 7.84
C SER A 98 25.22 7.66 9.31
N GLN A 99 24.72 6.49 9.70
CA GLN A 99 24.91 5.94 11.04
C GLN A 99 25.46 4.52 10.92
N PHE A 100 26.43 4.16 11.76
CA PHE A 100 27.06 2.84 11.68
C PHE A 100 26.79 2.01 12.94
N GLU A 101 27.39 2.40 14.08
CA GLU A 101 27.36 1.57 15.30
C GLU A 101 26.01 1.60 16.02
N ILE A 102 25.43 2.79 16.20
CA ILE A 102 24.20 2.98 17.01
C ILE A 102 23.15 3.73 16.18
N PRO A 103 22.32 3.03 15.38
CA PRO A 103 21.26 3.65 14.61
C PRO A 103 20.11 4.12 15.50
N VAL A 104 19.28 5.04 14.99
CA VAL A 104 18.08 5.55 15.71
C VAL A 104 17.10 4.41 16.02
N VAL A 105 16.85 3.53 15.05
CA VAL A 105 15.88 2.45 15.16
C VAL A 105 16.61 1.11 15.11
N GLN A 106 16.38 0.26 16.11
CA GLN A 106 17.02 -1.03 16.28
C GLN A 106 15.96 -2.13 16.35
N GLY A 107 16.06 -3.12 15.47
CA GLY A 107 15.09 -4.21 15.40
C GLY A 107 13.74 -3.79 14.83
N GLY A 108 12.69 -4.47 15.29
CA GLY A 108 11.31 -4.29 14.86
C GLY A 108 10.84 -5.37 13.87
N GLU A 109 9.58 -5.29 13.48
CA GLU A 109 8.97 -6.28 12.60
C GLU A 109 7.84 -5.69 11.75
N VAL A 110 7.67 -6.27 10.55
CA VAL A 110 6.58 -5.95 9.65
C VAL A 110 5.81 -7.24 9.37
N SER A 111 4.52 -7.26 9.72
CA SER A 111 3.61 -8.36 9.42
C SER A 111 2.75 -8.05 8.21
N PHE A 112 2.53 -9.04 7.35
CA PHE A 112 1.66 -8.95 6.18
C PHE A 112 0.92 -10.27 5.94
N PHE A 113 -0.12 -10.23 5.11
CA PHE A 113 -0.88 -11.42 4.71
C PHE A 113 -0.50 -11.85 3.29
N LEU A 114 -0.42 -13.16 3.07
CA LEU A 114 -0.14 -13.77 1.78
C LEU A 114 -1.19 -14.84 1.48
N GLU A 115 -1.72 -14.83 0.26
CA GLU A 115 -2.58 -15.90 -0.24
C GLU A 115 -1.74 -17.09 -0.69
N VAL A 116 -1.90 -18.23 -0.02
CA VAL A 116 -1.23 -19.49 -0.34
C VAL A 116 -2.32 -20.52 -0.69
N GLY A 117 -2.58 -20.67 -1.99
CA GLY A 117 -3.64 -21.54 -2.48
C GLY A 117 -5.02 -20.95 -2.18
N LYS A 118 -5.76 -21.55 -1.23
CA LYS A 118 -7.07 -21.07 -0.76
C LYS A 118 -7.03 -20.48 0.65
N GLU A 119 -5.84 -20.39 1.25
CA GLU A 119 -5.65 -19.93 2.63
C GLU A 119 -4.89 -18.61 2.65
N THR A 120 -5.38 -17.68 3.45
CA THR A 120 -4.67 -16.44 3.79
C THR A 120 -3.77 -16.71 4.99
N VAL A 121 -2.45 -16.54 4.83
CA VAL A 121 -1.46 -16.81 5.88
C VAL A 121 -0.79 -15.51 6.31
N ARG A 122 -0.68 -15.29 7.61
CA ARG A 122 0.10 -14.17 8.18
C ARG A 122 1.58 -14.51 8.19
N LYS A 123 2.40 -13.60 7.69
CA LYS A 123 3.87 -13.65 7.69
C LYS A 123 4.42 -12.45 8.45
N THR A 124 5.63 -12.58 8.97
CA THR A 124 6.36 -11.51 9.65
C THR A 124 7.81 -11.53 9.19
N VAL A 125 8.33 -10.35 8.84
CA VAL A 125 9.74 -10.13 8.52
C VAL A 125 10.33 -9.26 9.62
N ARG A 126 11.44 -9.71 10.21
CA ARG A 126 12.16 -8.92 11.21
C ARG A 126 13.02 -7.88 10.52
N LEU A 127 13.12 -6.71 11.15
CA LEU A 127 14.01 -5.64 10.72
C LEU A 127 15.27 -5.72 11.59
N GLU A 128 16.41 -5.45 10.98
CA GLU A 128 17.67 -5.32 11.72
C GLU A 128 17.80 -3.92 12.30
N ARG A 129 17.54 -2.91 11.47
CA ARG A 129 17.71 -1.50 11.81
C ARG A 129 16.97 -0.60 10.84
N ALA A 130 16.73 0.63 11.27
CA ALA A 130 16.50 1.75 10.37
C ALA A 130 17.29 2.98 10.83
N HIS A 131 17.97 3.63 9.89
CA HIS A 131 18.96 4.64 10.25
C HIS A 131 18.95 5.84 9.32
N LEU A 132 19.31 6.98 9.87
CA LEU A 132 19.29 8.25 9.16
C LEU A 132 20.57 8.44 8.35
N GLU A 133 20.41 8.92 7.13
CA GLU A 133 21.51 9.35 6.28
C GLU A 133 21.09 10.46 5.33
N GLU A 134 22.06 11.02 4.61
CA GLU A 134 21.82 11.99 3.56
C GLU A 134 21.87 11.35 2.17
N ASP A 135 21.01 11.79 1.26
CA ASP A 135 21.09 11.37 -0.14
C ASP A 135 22.24 12.08 -0.88
N ALA A 136 22.70 11.45 -1.96
CA ALA A 136 23.60 12.04 -2.92
C ALA A 136 22.84 12.87 -3.97
N GLY A 137 23.59 13.64 -4.76
CA GLY A 137 23.06 14.33 -5.93
C GLY A 137 22.63 13.37 -7.04
N LYS A 138 22.45 13.90 -8.25
CA LYS A 138 22.14 13.14 -9.45
C LYS A 138 23.21 13.37 -10.51
N SER A 139 23.68 12.29 -11.11
CA SER A 139 24.52 12.32 -12.30
C SER A 139 23.67 12.11 -13.56
N LEU A 140 23.84 12.98 -14.55
CA LEU A 140 23.13 12.95 -15.84
C LEU A 140 24.16 12.72 -16.96
N HIS A 141 23.98 11.65 -17.73
CA HIS A 141 24.92 11.27 -18.80
C HIS A 141 24.38 11.54 -20.20
N GLU A 142 23.07 11.41 -20.41
CA GLU A 142 22.46 11.39 -21.75
C GLU A 142 22.54 12.75 -22.47
N ASP A 143 22.47 13.86 -21.72
CA ASP A 143 22.48 15.21 -22.28
C ASP A 143 23.90 15.82 -22.43
N PHE A 144 24.95 15.11 -22.02
CA PHE A 144 26.31 15.63 -21.91
C PHE A 144 27.32 14.76 -22.67
N ILE A 145 27.53 15.06 -23.95
CA ILE A 145 28.45 14.29 -24.81
C ILE A 145 29.88 14.33 -24.23
N GLY A 146 30.39 13.15 -23.86
CA GLY A 146 31.75 12.98 -23.33
C GLY A 146 31.96 13.51 -21.91
N GLN A 147 30.90 13.93 -21.22
CA GLN A 147 30.94 14.48 -19.86
C GLN A 147 29.75 13.96 -19.04
N SER A 148 29.56 14.47 -17.84
CA SER A 148 28.38 14.18 -17.02
C SER A 148 27.96 15.44 -16.29
N GLY A 149 26.67 15.77 -16.36
CA GLY A 149 26.10 16.88 -15.60
C GLY A 149 25.80 16.44 -14.18
N ILE A 150 26.19 17.26 -13.20
CA ILE A 150 25.93 17.00 -11.77
C ILE A 150 24.88 17.99 -11.26
N ASP A 151 23.78 17.46 -10.75
CA ASP A 151 22.74 18.21 -10.06
C ASP A 151 22.74 17.86 -8.57
N LEU A 152 23.04 18.86 -7.74
CA LEU A 152 23.12 18.75 -6.28
C LEU A 152 21.81 19.13 -5.57
N ASN A 153 20.72 19.37 -6.31
CA ASN A 153 19.40 19.62 -5.70
C ASN A 153 19.02 18.56 -4.67
N ARG A 154 19.28 17.27 -4.97
CA ARG A 154 18.99 16.14 -4.07
C ARG A 154 20.04 15.89 -2.99
N ALA A 155 21.27 16.38 -3.16
CA ALA A 155 22.34 16.13 -2.20
C ALA A 155 21.98 16.72 -0.84
N GLY A 156 21.99 15.91 0.23
CA GLY A 156 21.59 16.33 1.58
C GLY A 156 20.12 16.10 1.92
N THR A 157 19.31 15.57 1.01
CA THR A 157 17.92 15.19 1.31
C THR A 157 17.90 14.09 2.38
N PRO A 158 17.03 14.14 3.42
CA PRO A 158 17.05 13.12 4.46
C PRO A 158 16.50 11.79 3.97
N LEU A 159 17.25 10.72 4.25
CA LEU A 159 16.86 9.35 4.01
C LEU A 159 16.77 8.57 5.32
N LEU A 160 15.89 7.58 5.32
CA LEU A 160 15.87 6.49 6.29
C LEU A 160 16.16 5.20 5.55
N GLU A 161 17.31 4.60 5.81
CA GLU A 161 17.70 3.28 5.28
C GLU A 161 17.21 2.20 6.24
N ILE A 162 16.28 1.38 5.76
CA ILE A 162 15.56 0.32 6.49
C ILE A 162 16.07 -1.02 5.99
N VAL A 163 16.67 -1.80 6.90
CA VAL A 163 17.33 -3.07 6.57
C VAL A 163 16.60 -4.22 7.23
N THR A 164 16.28 -5.25 6.46
CA THR A 164 15.64 -6.47 7.00
C THR A 164 16.65 -7.51 7.43
N GLN A 165 16.22 -8.39 8.32
CA GLN A 165 16.78 -9.73 8.41
C GLN A 165 16.48 -10.50 7.11
N PRO A 166 17.28 -11.50 6.73
CA PRO A 166 17.05 -12.31 5.53
C PRO A 166 15.96 -13.36 5.78
N ASP A 167 14.75 -12.91 6.12
CA ASP A 167 13.63 -13.77 6.56
C ASP A 167 12.70 -14.19 5.41
N MET A 168 12.72 -13.49 4.27
CA MET A 168 11.82 -13.77 3.14
C MET A 168 12.27 -15.00 2.35
N ARG A 169 11.30 -15.81 1.90
CA ARG A 169 11.53 -17.12 1.27
C ARG A 169 10.98 -17.26 -0.15
N SER A 170 10.40 -16.21 -0.71
CA SER A 170 9.96 -16.17 -2.10
C SER A 170 9.81 -14.74 -2.61
N SER A 171 9.69 -14.58 -3.93
CA SER A 171 9.44 -13.27 -4.55
C SER A 171 8.06 -12.72 -4.18
N GLU A 172 7.06 -13.60 -3.95
CA GLU A 172 5.73 -13.17 -3.49
C GLU A 172 5.79 -12.61 -2.06
N GLU A 173 6.55 -13.24 -1.15
CA GLU A 173 6.80 -12.69 0.19
C GLU A 173 7.55 -11.36 0.11
N ALA A 174 8.55 -11.26 -0.77
CA ALA A 174 9.35 -10.04 -0.97
C ALA A 174 8.48 -8.85 -1.42
N VAL A 175 7.61 -9.06 -2.40
CA VAL A 175 6.68 -8.02 -2.89
C VAL A 175 5.64 -7.66 -1.83
N ALA A 176 5.09 -8.65 -1.11
CA ALA A 176 4.12 -8.40 -0.06
C ALA A 176 4.73 -7.59 1.10
N TYR A 177 5.96 -7.92 1.52
CA TYR A 177 6.72 -7.13 2.47
C TYR A 177 6.94 -5.69 1.97
N ALA A 178 7.44 -5.52 0.74
CA ALA A 178 7.75 -4.19 0.22
C ALA A 178 6.50 -3.30 0.10
N LYS A 179 5.35 -3.88 -0.28
CA LYS A 179 4.05 -3.19 -0.28
C LYS A 179 3.58 -2.82 1.13
N GLU A 180 3.77 -3.71 2.10
CA GLU A 180 3.38 -3.43 3.48
C GLU A 180 4.26 -2.32 4.08
N LEU A 181 5.57 -2.36 3.84
CA LEU A 181 6.49 -1.31 4.27
C LEU A 181 6.12 0.04 3.63
N HIS A 182 5.86 0.05 2.31
CA HIS A 182 5.39 1.23 1.59
C HIS A 182 4.11 1.79 2.20
N LYS A 183 3.13 0.93 2.51
CA LYS A 183 1.89 1.32 3.19
C LYS A 183 2.16 1.93 4.57
N ILE A 184 3.05 1.33 5.36
CA ILE A 184 3.39 1.85 6.69
C ILE A 184 3.96 3.27 6.56
N VAL A 185 5.01 3.47 5.76
CA VAL A 185 5.72 4.76 5.68
C VAL A 185 4.85 5.88 5.10
N THR A 186 3.95 5.55 4.17
CA THR A 186 2.99 6.51 3.61
C THR A 186 1.85 6.81 4.58
N TRP A 187 1.36 5.82 5.33
CA TRP A 187 0.30 5.99 6.32
C TRP A 187 0.70 6.92 7.46
N ILE A 188 1.88 6.72 8.03
CA ILE A 188 2.42 7.60 9.08
C ILE A 188 2.89 8.94 8.52
N GLY A 189 2.98 9.07 7.18
CA GLY A 189 3.26 10.33 6.51
C GLY A 189 4.74 10.72 6.50
N ILE A 190 5.65 9.78 6.77
CA ILE A 190 7.09 10.06 6.79
C ILE A 190 7.71 10.06 5.39
N CYS A 191 7.05 9.47 4.40
CA CYS A 191 7.49 9.37 3.00
C CYS A 191 6.27 9.37 2.08
N ASP A 192 6.33 10.01 0.92
CA ASP A 192 5.24 9.98 -0.07
C ASP A 192 5.15 8.64 -0.83
N GLY A 193 6.19 7.81 -0.77
CA GLY A 193 6.20 6.47 -1.35
C GLY A 193 6.33 6.42 -2.88
N ASN A 194 6.60 7.54 -3.55
CA ASN A 194 6.74 7.58 -5.01
C ASN A 194 8.02 6.86 -5.50
N MET A 195 7.86 5.63 -5.98
CA MET A 195 8.97 4.83 -6.52
C MET A 195 9.52 5.37 -7.85
N GLN A 196 8.71 6.09 -8.64
CA GLN A 196 9.14 6.63 -9.94
C GLN A 196 10.03 7.86 -9.76
N GLU A 197 9.70 8.73 -8.81
CA GLU A 197 10.51 9.88 -8.43
C GLU A 197 11.71 9.49 -7.54
N GLY A 198 11.75 8.23 -7.09
CA GLY A 198 12.85 7.67 -6.31
C GLY A 198 12.80 8.01 -4.83
N SER A 199 11.66 8.47 -4.31
CA SER A 199 11.47 8.74 -2.88
C SER A 199 11.37 7.45 -2.07
N PHE A 200 10.98 6.34 -2.69
CA PHE A 200 11.00 5.01 -2.09
C PHE A 200 11.72 4.02 -3.00
N ARG A 201 12.91 3.58 -2.56
CA ARG A 201 13.81 2.70 -3.34
C ARG A 201 14.04 1.41 -2.58
N CYS A 202 14.00 0.29 -3.27
CA CYS A 202 14.29 -1.02 -2.69
C CYS A 202 15.41 -1.71 -3.45
N ASP A 203 16.41 -2.19 -2.72
CA ASP A 203 17.46 -3.07 -3.22
C ASP A 203 17.29 -4.46 -2.59
N ALA A 204 17.27 -5.50 -3.42
CA ALA A 204 17.03 -6.87 -2.97
C ALA A 204 18.34 -7.66 -2.91
N ASN A 205 18.63 -8.27 -1.76
CA ASN A 205 19.72 -9.21 -1.58
C ASN A 205 19.18 -10.63 -1.70
N VAL A 206 19.59 -11.37 -2.73
CA VAL A 206 19.07 -12.69 -3.06
C VAL A 206 20.16 -13.74 -2.96
N SER A 207 19.85 -14.86 -2.31
CA SER A 207 20.69 -16.06 -2.29
C SER A 207 19.83 -17.33 -2.31
N VAL A 208 20.38 -18.43 -2.82
CA VAL A 208 19.78 -19.76 -2.76
C VAL A 208 20.68 -20.74 -2.02
N ARG A 209 20.09 -21.76 -1.38
CA ARG A 209 20.82 -22.84 -0.71
C ARG A 209 20.07 -24.16 -0.78
N LYS A 210 20.77 -25.29 -0.58
CA LYS A 210 20.09 -26.57 -0.34
C LYS A 210 19.38 -26.54 1.03
N PRO A 211 18.23 -27.21 1.20
CA PRO A 211 17.48 -27.21 2.46
C PRO A 211 18.34 -27.61 3.66
N GLY A 212 18.29 -26.80 4.72
CA GLY A 212 19.09 -27.00 5.94
C GLY A 212 20.60 -26.71 5.83
N GLY A 213 21.09 -26.26 4.66
CA GLY A 213 22.49 -25.86 4.46
C GLY A 213 22.83 -24.46 4.99
N GLU A 214 24.10 -24.07 4.89
CA GLU A 214 24.56 -22.70 5.15
C GLU A 214 23.95 -21.70 4.15
N LEU A 215 23.94 -20.41 4.50
CA LEU A 215 23.51 -19.37 3.57
C LEU A 215 24.47 -19.30 2.38
N GLY A 216 23.93 -19.24 1.16
CA GLY A 216 24.73 -19.10 -0.05
C GLY A 216 25.33 -17.69 -0.21
N THR A 217 26.15 -17.52 -1.24
CA THR A 217 26.62 -16.20 -1.65
C THR A 217 25.43 -15.34 -2.10
N ARG A 218 25.36 -14.11 -1.63
CA ARG A 218 24.32 -13.15 -2.03
C ARG A 218 24.69 -12.37 -3.28
N ARG A 219 23.71 -12.06 -4.11
CA ARG A 219 23.79 -11.02 -5.16
C ARG A 219 22.76 -9.93 -4.86
N GLU A 220 23.17 -8.68 -5.05
CA GLU A 220 22.40 -7.49 -4.70
C GLU A 220 21.82 -6.88 -5.99
N ILE A 221 20.49 -6.91 -6.11
CA ILE A 221 19.75 -6.29 -7.21
C ILE A 221 19.42 -4.85 -6.81
N LYS A 222 19.96 -3.87 -7.54
CA LYS A 222 19.71 -2.45 -7.28
C LYS A 222 18.64 -1.85 -8.19
N ASN A 223 18.09 -0.72 -7.75
CA ASN A 223 17.21 0.16 -8.55
C ASN A 223 15.86 -0.47 -8.93
N LEU A 224 15.23 -1.20 -8.00
CA LEU A 224 13.92 -1.80 -8.22
C LEU A 224 12.80 -0.78 -7.98
N ASN A 225 12.43 -0.05 -9.04
CA ASN A 225 11.45 1.04 -8.98
C ASN A 225 9.98 0.60 -9.21
N SER A 226 9.71 -0.71 -9.21
CA SER A 226 8.37 -1.28 -9.39
C SER A 226 8.26 -2.62 -8.69
N PHE A 227 7.14 -2.86 -8.00
CA PHE A 227 6.86 -4.15 -7.37
C PHE A 227 6.80 -5.31 -8.39
N LYS A 228 6.35 -5.04 -9.62
CA LYS A 228 6.32 -6.04 -10.70
C LYS A 228 7.75 -6.40 -11.14
N PHE A 229 8.58 -5.39 -11.37
CA PHE A 229 9.98 -5.60 -11.78
C PHE A 229 10.81 -6.22 -10.65
N MET A 230 10.52 -5.87 -9.40
CA MET A 230 11.08 -6.54 -8.22
C MET A 230 10.81 -8.04 -8.25
N GLN A 231 9.56 -8.45 -8.49
CA GLN A 231 9.23 -9.88 -8.58
C GLN A 231 10.02 -10.58 -9.69
N GLN A 232 9.99 -10.00 -10.90
CA GLN A 232 10.67 -10.56 -12.08
C GLN A 232 12.18 -10.66 -11.88
N ALA A 233 12.81 -9.63 -11.32
CA ALA A 233 14.23 -9.60 -11.05
C ALA A 233 14.66 -10.67 -10.03
N ILE A 234 13.89 -10.81 -8.94
CA ILE A 234 14.14 -11.84 -7.92
C ILE A 234 13.97 -13.23 -8.52
N ASP A 235 12.89 -13.47 -9.28
CA ASP A 235 12.63 -14.77 -9.91
C ASP A 235 13.73 -15.15 -10.91
N TYR A 236 14.20 -14.18 -11.70
CA TYR A 236 15.33 -14.38 -12.62
C TYR A 236 16.60 -14.73 -11.85
N GLU A 237 16.96 -13.94 -10.84
CA GLU A 237 18.18 -14.12 -10.07
C GLU A 237 18.20 -15.46 -9.32
N VAL A 238 17.07 -15.89 -8.76
CA VAL A 238 16.93 -17.21 -8.13
C VAL A 238 17.22 -18.32 -9.12
N ARG A 239 16.62 -18.29 -10.32
CA ARG A 239 16.85 -19.32 -11.35
C ARG A 239 18.29 -19.30 -11.84
N TRP A 240 18.83 -18.11 -12.12
CA TRP A 240 20.20 -17.93 -12.56
C TRP A 240 21.19 -18.54 -11.53
N GLN A 241 21.02 -18.26 -10.24
CA GLN A 241 21.91 -18.83 -9.22
C GLN A 241 21.80 -20.36 -9.15
N ILE A 242 20.59 -20.91 -9.27
CA ILE A 242 20.41 -22.37 -9.26
C ILE A 242 21.11 -23.01 -10.47
N ASP A 243 20.90 -22.45 -11.67
CA ASP A 243 21.52 -22.95 -12.91
C ASP A 243 23.05 -22.91 -12.79
N GLN A 244 23.63 -21.82 -12.28
CA GLN A 244 25.08 -21.75 -12.05
C GLN A 244 25.58 -22.82 -11.08
N ILE A 245 24.88 -23.06 -9.97
CA ILE A 245 25.28 -24.07 -8.98
C ILE A 245 25.17 -25.48 -9.55
N GLU A 246 24.10 -25.79 -10.28
CA GLU A 246 23.88 -27.12 -10.89
C GLU A 246 24.88 -27.38 -12.04
N ASP A 247 25.34 -26.33 -12.74
CA ASP A 247 26.43 -26.41 -13.72
C ASP A 247 27.84 -26.52 -13.07
N GLY A 248 27.91 -26.50 -11.73
CA GLY A 248 29.16 -26.64 -10.97
C GLY A 248 29.95 -25.33 -10.84
N HIS A 249 29.34 -24.19 -11.13
CA HIS A 249 29.93 -22.86 -10.95
C HIS A 249 29.65 -22.31 -9.54
N ALA A 250 30.60 -21.53 -9.02
CA ALA A 250 30.43 -20.81 -7.76
C ALA A 250 29.72 -19.46 -8.00
N ILE A 251 28.77 -19.12 -7.13
CA ILE A 251 28.14 -17.80 -7.16
C ILE A 251 29.15 -16.75 -6.67
N GLN A 252 29.38 -15.74 -7.51
CA GLN A 252 30.18 -14.58 -7.17
C GLN A 252 29.32 -13.47 -6.59
N GLN A 253 29.80 -12.84 -5.53
CA GLN A 253 29.13 -11.68 -4.95
C GLN A 253 29.21 -10.50 -5.93
N ALA A 254 28.05 -10.00 -6.35
CA ALA A 254 27.95 -8.93 -7.33
C ALA A 254 26.78 -8.00 -7.02
N THR A 255 26.90 -6.76 -7.50
CA THR A 255 25.77 -5.85 -7.64
C THR A 255 25.27 -5.94 -9.09
N VAL A 256 23.98 -6.22 -9.25
CA VAL A 256 23.33 -6.40 -10.55
C VAL A 256 22.22 -5.36 -10.74
N LEU A 257 21.94 -5.03 -11.99
CA LEU A 257 20.78 -4.24 -12.40
C LEU A 257 19.79 -5.11 -13.16
N PHE A 258 18.50 -4.85 -12.99
CA PHE A 258 17.45 -5.49 -13.77
C PHE A 258 17.14 -4.64 -15.02
N ASP A 259 17.12 -5.29 -16.18
CA ASP A 259 16.69 -4.73 -17.46
C ASP A 259 15.22 -5.14 -17.71
N PRO A 260 14.25 -4.22 -17.63
CA PRO A 260 12.83 -4.55 -17.84
C PRO A 260 12.49 -5.01 -19.26
N ASP A 261 13.30 -4.61 -20.26
CA ASP A 261 13.03 -4.94 -21.67
C ASP A 261 13.43 -6.39 -21.97
N THR A 262 14.55 -6.86 -21.41
CA THR A 262 14.98 -8.25 -21.56
C THR A 262 14.48 -9.18 -20.45
N GLY A 263 14.11 -8.63 -19.29
CA GLY A 263 13.73 -9.39 -18.10
C GLY A 263 14.91 -10.07 -17.40
N GLU A 264 16.13 -9.59 -17.64
CA GLU A 264 17.37 -10.21 -17.15
C GLU A 264 18.11 -9.30 -16.16
N THR A 265 18.93 -9.90 -15.30
CA THR A 265 19.86 -9.15 -14.45
C THR A 265 21.25 -9.11 -15.06
N ARG A 266 21.86 -7.93 -15.18
CA ARG A 266 23.24 -7.76 -15.64
C ARG A 266 24.15 -7.33 -14.50
N ALA A 267 25.30 -7.99 -14.37
CA ALA A 267 26.31 -7.59 -13.41
C ALA A 267 26.96 -6.26 -13.82
N MET A 268 26.95 -5.28 -12.92
CA MET A 268 27.68 -4.02 -13.13
C MET A 268 29.13 -4.13 -12.69
N ARG A 269 29.35 -4.74 -11.53
CA ARG A 269 30.66 -4.87 -10.91
C ARG A 269 30.73 -6.15 -10.08
N THR A 270 31.85 -6.85 -10.15
CA THR A 270 32.22 -7.88 -9.19
C THR A 270 32.72 -7.20 -7.92
N LYS A 271 32.26 -7.63 -6.74
CA LYS A 271 32.74 -7.09 -5.45
C LYS A 271 34.07 -7.77 -5.05
N GLU A 272 35.08 -7.77 -5.92
CA GLU A 272 36.43 -8.20 -5.53
C GLU A 272 37.04 -7.27 -4.46
N ASP A 273 36.57 -6.02 -4.43
CA ASP A 273 36.79 -5.10 -3.32
C ASP A 273 35.48 -4.91 -2.55
N ALA A 274 35.36 -5.50 -1.36
CA ALA A 274 34.48 -4.92 -0.35
C ALA A 274 35.04 -3.52 -0.08
N ALA A 275 34.48 -2.50 -0.73
CA ALA A 275 35.00 -1.14 -0.62
C ALA A 275 35.06 -0.76 0.86
N ASP A 276 36.27 -0.58 1.38
CA ASP A 276 36.49 -0.13 2.75
C ASP A 276 36.00 1.32 2.84
N TYR A 277 34.75 1.48 3.25
CA TYR A 277 34.11 2.77 3.46
C TYR A 277 34.72 3.55 4.64
N ARG A 278 35.66 2.95 5.39
CA ARG A 278 36.40 3.58 6.49
C ARG A 278 35.46 4.33 7.43
N TYR A 279 34.41 3.65 7.91
CA TYR A 279 33.46 4.26 8.83
C TYR A 279 34.17 4.77 10.08
N PHE A 280 33.90 6.01 10.45
CA PHE A 280 34.28 6.56 11.76
C PHE A 280 33.23 7.58 12.22
N PRO A 281 33.04 7.79 13.54
CA PRO A 281 32.10 8.78 14.07
C PRO A 281 32.35 10.18 13.50
N ASP A 282 31.30 10.87 13.07
CA ASP A 282 31.43 12.22 12.52
C ASP A 282 31.75 13.21 13.67
N PRO A 283 32.93 13.86 13.68
CA PRO A 283 33.31 14.77 14.75
C PRO A 283 32.53 16.10 14.73
N ASP A 284 31.91 16.45 13.60
CA ASP A 284 31.18 17.71 13.44
C ASP A 284 29.76 17.62 14.03
N LEU A 285 29.26 16.40 14.27
CA LEU A 285 27.96 16.15 14.87
C LEU A 285 28.13 15.54 16.27
N PRO A 286 27.68 16.22 17.34
CA PRO A 286 27.65 15.59 18.65
C PRO A 286 26.68 14.39 18.64
N PRO A 287 26.85 13.43 19.57
CA PRO A 287 25.93 12.31 19.69
C PRO A 287 24.48 12.78 19.81
N LEU A 288 23.59 12.20 19.01
CA LEU A 288 22.16 12.49 19.04
C LEU A 288 21.55 11.82 20.28
N VAL A 289 21.00 12.62 21.20
CA VAL A 289 20.31 12.13 22.40
C VAL A 289 18.80 12.21 22.18
N ILE A 290 18.14 11.06 22.25
CA ILE A 290 16.69 10.92 22.06
C ILE A 290 16.08 10.60 23.43
N GLY A 291 15.68 11.66 24.14
CA GLY A 291 15.02 11.54 25.43
C GLY A 291 13.69 10.79 25.35
N ARG A 292 13.31 10.10 26.43
CA ARG A 292 12.05 9.34 26.50
C ARG A 292 10.82 10.25 26.40
N ASP A 293 10.92 11.47 26.92
CA ASP A 293 9.92 12.52 26.77
C ASP A 293 9.70 12.91 25.30
N TRP A 294 10.78 12.97 24.49
CA TRP A 294 10.68 13.21 23.05
C TRP A 294 9.96 12.06 22.34
N VAL A 295 10.32 10.81 22.67
CA VAL A 295 9.64 9.62 22.09
C VAL A 295 8.15 9.60 22.43
N GLU A 296 7.78 9.85 23.69
CA GLU A 296 6.38 9.87 24.11
C GLU A 296 5.60 11.04 23.48
N ARG A 297 6.23 12.21 23.30
CA ARG A 297 5.61 13.32 22.57
C ARG A 297 5.30 12.92 21.13
N VAL A 298 6.29 12.39 20.40
CA VAL A 298 6.10 11.93 19.01
C VAL A 298 5.01 10.86 18.95
N LYS A 299 5.04 9.88 19.85
CA LYS A 299 4.00 8.84 19.93
C LYS A 299 2.60 9.40 20.14
N GLY A 300 2.44 10.46 20.94
CA GLY A 300 1.16 11.14 21.16
C GLY A 300 0.66 11.95 19.96
N GLU A 301 1.55 12.35 19.06
CA GLU A 301 1.24 13.09 17.83
C GLU A 301 0.99 12.15 16.62
N MET A 302 1.41 10.89 16.70
CA MET A 302 1.25 9.90 15.63
C MET A 302 -0.21 9.60 15.32
N ALA A 303 -0.50 9.39 14.03
CA ALA A 303 -1.77 8.82 13.61
C ALA A 303 -1.92 7.38 14.10
N GLU A 304 -3.16 6.96 14.38
CA GLU A 304 -3.49 5.56 14.65
C GLU A 304 -2.95 4.68 13.51
N LEU A 305 -2.14 3.67 13.84
CA LEU A 305 -1.51 2.78 12.85
C LEU A 305 -2.58 1.94 12.12
N PRO A 306 -2.32 1.50 10.86
CA PRO A 306 -3.30 0.75 10.08
C PRO A 306 -3.82 -0.49 10.81
N ARG A 307 -2.92 -1.25 11.45
CA ARG A 307 -3.27 -2.47 12.20
C ARG A 307 -4.15 -2.18 13.42
N VAL A 308 -3.88 -1.09 14.14
CA VAL A 308 -4.64 -0.69 15.33
C VAL A 308 -6.04 -0.25 14.89
N MET A 309 -6.11 0.51 13.80
CA MET A 309 -7.37 0.91 13.20
C MET A 309 -8.17 -0.29 12.67
N ALA A 310 -7.51 -1.29 12.09
CA ALA A 310 -8.16 -2.52 11.63
C ALA A 310 -8.75 -3.31 12.81
N GLU A 311 -7.99 -3.49 13.88
CA GLU A 311 -8.47 -4.12 15.13
C GLU A 311 -9.65 -3.35 15.73
N ARG A 312 -9.58 -2.01 15.72
CA ARG A 312 -10.70 -1.14 16.12
C ARG A 312 -11.92 -1.34 15.23
N PHE A 313 -11.76 -1.45 13.91
CA PHE A 313 -12.88 -1.69 12.99
C PHE A 313 -13.53 -3.06 13.21
N VAL A 314 -12.74 -4.09 13.52
CA VAL A 314 -13.30 -5.40 13.91
C VAL A 314 -14.12 -5.27 15.20
N LYS A 315 -13.57 -4.62 16.22
CA LYS A 315 -14.20 -4.49 17.54
C LYS A 315 -15.44 -3.59 17.55
N ASP A 316 -15.32 -2.39 16.98
CA ASP A 316 -16.31 -1.33 17.11
C ASP A 316 -17.40 -1.42 16.02
N TYR A 317 -17.06 -1.95 14.84
CA TYR A 317 -17.98 -2.08 13.70
C TYR A 317 -18.38 -3.52 13.38
N ALA A 318 -17.91 -4.50 14.16
CA ALA A 318 -18.17 -5.93 13.95
C ALA A 318 -17.84 -6.42 12.52
N LEU A 319 -16.82 -5.83 11.90
CA LEU A 319 -16.35 -6.25 10.59
C LEU A 319 -15.50 -7.52 10.69
N PRO A 320 -15.53 -8.39 9.66
CA PRO A 320 -14.51 -9.42 9.51
C PRO A 320 -13.10 -8.80 9.44
N GLU A 321 -12.09 -9.50 9.95
CA GLU A 321 -10.69 -9.05 9.94
C GLU A 321 -10.18 -8.75 8.52
N TYR A 322 -10.60 -9.56 7.54
CA TYR A 322 -10.30 -9.33 6.13
C TYR A 322 -10.81 -7.97 5.67
N ASP A 323 -12.10 -7.68 5.87
CA ASP A 323 -12.73 -6.42 5.48
C ASP A 323 -12.05 -5.22 6.16
N ALA A 324 -11.79 -5.33 7.47
CA ALA A 324 -11.11 -4.28 8.22
C ALA A 324 -9.72 -3.98 7.64
N THR A 325 -8.94 -5.03 7.34
CA THR A 325 -7.61 -4.92 6.75
C THR A 325 -7.64 -4.27 5.37
N GLN A 326 -8.64 -4.61 4.52
CA GLN A 326 -8.83 -4.00 3.21
C GLN A 326 -9.19 -2.51 3.32
N LEU A 327 -10.07 -2.15 4.26
CA LEU A 327 -10.49 -0.76 4.47
C LEU A 327 -9.37 0.11 5.06
N THR A 328 -8.41 -0.49 5.75
CA THR A 328 -7.21 0.19 6.28
C THR A 328 -5.99 0.07 5.36
N GLN A 329 -6.19 -0.14 4.05
CA GLN A 329 -5.08 -0.12 3.09
C GLN A 329 -4.52 1.29 2.84
N SER A 330 -5.36 2.32 2.97
CA SER A 330 -4.91 3.72 2.94
C SER A 330 -5.69 4.55 3.95
N LYS A 331 -5.07 5.62 4.45
CA LYS A 331 -5.67 6.49 5.45
C LYS A 331 -6.95 7.15 4.93
N ALA A 332 -6.98 7.48 3.64
CA ALA A 332 -8.14 8.09 3.01
C ALA A 332 -9.30 7.10 2.82
N VAL A 333 -9.04 5.83 2.46
CA VAL A 333 -10.10 4.82 2.38
C VAL A 333 -10.68 4.57 3.78
N ALA A 334 -9.83 4.48 4.79
CA ALA A 334 -10.26 4.27 6.17
C ALA A 334 -11.11 5.45 6.69
N ALA A 335 -10.69 6.69 6.41
CA ALA A 335 -11.45 7.89 6.75
C ALA A 335 -12.80 7.96 6.02
N TYR A 336 -12.82 7.63 4.73
CA TYR A 336 -14.04 7.57 3.92
C TYR A 336 -15.04 6.53 4.46
N PHE A 337 -14.54 5.34 4.81
CA PHE A 337 -15.33 4.30 5.45
C PHE A 337 -15.89 4.75 6.80
N GLU A 338 -15.03 5.28 7.69
CA GLU A 338 -15.44 5.65 9.02
C GLU A 338 -16.50 6.76 9.00
N ALA A 339 -16.34 7.75 8.11
CA ALA A 339 -17.34 8.78 7.86
C ALA A 339 -18.67 8.20 7.34
N THR A 340 -18.60 7.29 6.35
CA THR A 340 -19.79 6.64 5.78
C THR A 340 -20.52 5.81 6.84
N ALA A 341 -19.79 4.97 7.57
CA ALA A 341 -20.33 4.05 8.56
C ALA A 341 -20.98 4.78 9.75
N LYS A 342 -20.35 5.87 10.23
CA LYS A 342 -20.92 6.74 11.27
C LYS A 342 -22.21 7.40 10.81
N ALA A 343 -22.27 7.88 9.57
CA ALA A 343 -23.44 8.59 9.04
C ALA A 343 -24.63 7.66 8.76
N CYS A 344 -24.40 6.45 8.23
CA CYS A 344 -25.50 5.53 7.89
C CYS A 344 -25.89 4.55 9.02
N GLY A 345 -25.03 4.37 10.03
CA GLY A 345 -25.25 3.37 11.09
C GLY A 345 -25.24 1.92 10.60
N GLN A 346 -24.73 1.65 9.40
CA GLN A 346 -24.72 0.33 8.76
C GLN A 346 -23.29 -0.05 8.29
N PRO A 347 -22.35 -0.33 9.22
CA PRO A 347 -20.94 -0.47 8.89
C PRO A 347 -20.65 -1.62 7.92
N LYS A 348 -21.33 -2.76 8.08
CA LYS A 348 -21.14 -3.91 7.18
C LYS A 348 -21.58 -3.60 5.75
N LEU A 349 -22.68 -2.88 5.59
CA LEU A 349 -23.17 -2.49 4.26
C LEU A 349 -22.25 -1.43 3.64
N ALA A 350 -21.77 -0.47 4.43
CA ALA A 350 -20.76 0.51 3.99
C ALA A 350 -19.47 -0.17 3.51
N SER A 351 -18.93 -1.11 4.30
CA SER A 351 -17.76 -1.91 3.94
C SER A 351 -17.94 -2.63 2.60
N ASN A 352 -19.07 -3.31 2.40
CA ASN A 352 -19.38 -4.02 1.15
C ASN A 352 -19.47 -3.06 -0.06
N TRP A 353 -20.08 -1.88 0.10
CA TRP A 353 -20.20 -0.90 -0.98
C TRP A 353 -18.85 -0.30 -1.35
N ILE A 354 -18.03 0.01 -0.35
CA ILE A 354 -16.70 0.58 -0.56
C ILE A 354 -15.79 -0.43 -1.27
N MET A 355 -15.64 -1.63 -0.72
CA MET A 355 -14.79 -2.67 -1.31
C MET A 355 -15.31 -3.20 -2.65
N GLY A 356 -16.62 -3.09 -2.89
CA GLY A 356 -17.28 -3.55 -4.09
C GLY A 356 -17.36 -2.49 -5.18
N GLU A 357 -18.37 -1.62 -5.08
CA GLU A 357 -18.73 -0.71 -6.17
C GLU A 357 -17.80 0.51 -6.24
N VAL A 358 -17.44 1.10 -5.09
CA VAL A 358 -16.53 2.26 -5.05
C VAL A 358 -15.15 1.86 -5.56
N SER A 359 -14.53 0.81 -4.99
CA SER A 359 -13.22 0.33 -5.42
C SER A 359 -13.20 -0.08 -6.89
N ARG A 360 -14.26 -0.71 -7.41
CA ARG A 360 -14.34 -1.05 -8.84
C ARG A 360 -14.25 0.20 -9.73
N ARG A 361 -14.96 1.27 -9.37
CA ARG A 361 -14.95 2.51 -10.19
C ARG A 361 -13.66 3.28 -10.05
N LEU A 362 -13.11 3.39 -8.85
CA LEU A 362 -11.79 3.99 -8.63
C LEU A 362 -10.73 3.29 -9.49
N ASN A 363 -10.72 1.95 -9.49
CA ASN A 363 -9.79 1.17 -10.30
C ASN A 363 -10.04 1.35 -11.82
N ALA A 364 -11.30 1.39 -12.26
CA ALA A 364 -11.63 1.58 -13.67
C ALA A 364 -11.29 2.98 -14.19
N SER A 365 -11.28 3.99 -13.31
CA SER A 365 -10.97 5.37 -13.63
C SER A 365 -9.55 5.78 -13.22
N GLU A 366 -8.75 4.85 -12.68
CA GLU A 366 -7.41 5.09 -12.12
C GLU A 366 -7.37 6.28 -11.13
N MET A 367 -8.42 6.42 -10.32
CA MET A 367 -8.59 7.52 -9.36
C MET A 367 -8.31 7.06 -7.93
N ALA A 368 -7.78 7.97 -7.12
CA ALA A 368 -7.68 7.77 -5.68
C ALA A 368 -9.03 8.09 -4.99
N ILE A 369 -9.26 7.56 -3.78
CA ILE A 369 -10.52 7.76 -3.05
C ILE A 369 -10.76 9.25 -2.71
N GLU A 370 -9.69 10.03 -2.56
CA GLU A 370 -9.72 11.48 -2.34
C GLU A 370 -10.31 12.24 -3.52
N GLN A 371 -10.30 11.63 -4.71
CA GLN A 371 -10.83 12.17 -5.96
C GLN A 371 -12.20 11.57 -6.30
N ALA A 372 -12.77 10.72 -5.43
CA ALA A 372 -14.05 10.09 -5.69
C ALA A 372 -15.15 11.15 -5.85
N PRO A 373 -15.93 11.14 -6.96
CA PRO A 373 -17.02 12.08 -7.17
C PRO A 373 -18.15 11.96 -6.14
N VAL A 374 -18.26 10.79 -5.50
CA VAL A 374 -19.29 10.49 -4.51
C VAL A 374 -18.70 10.66 -3.11
N SER A 375 -19.21 11.63 -2.36
CA SER A 375 -18.81 11.86 -0.97
C SER A 375 -19.29 10.75 -0.02
N ALA A 376 -18.62 10.62 1.13
CA ALA A 376 -19.03 9.68 2.18
C ALA A 376 -20.47 9.93 2.67
N ALA A 377 -20.92 11.19 2.70
CA ALA A 377 -22.29 11.56 3.08
C ALA A 377 -23.33 11.08 2.05
N GLN A 378 -23.06 11.27 0.75
CA GLN A 378 -23.93 10.76 -0.31
C GLN A 378 -24.02 9.23 -0.30
N LEU A 379 -22.89 8.54 -0.11
CA LEU A 379 -22.90 7.09 0.01
C LEU A 379 -23.68 6.64 1.26
N ALA A 380 -23.53 7.33 2.38
CA ALA A 380 -24.28 7.05 3.60
C ALA A 380 -25.78 7.22 3.41
N ALA A 381 -26.22 8.30 2.75
CA ALA A 381 -27.62 8.53 2.42
C ALA A 381 -28.18 7.45 1.50
N LEU A 382 -27.42 7.05 0.47
CA LEU A 382 -27.79 5.93 -0.41
C LEU A 382 -27.97 4.63 0.38
N ILE A 383 -27.04 4.31 1.28
CA ILE A 383 -27.11 3.14 2.17
C ILE A 383 -28.32 3.23 3.10
N GLY A 384 -28.65 4.43 3.61
CA GLY A 384 -29.86 4.70 4.37
C GLY A 384 -31.13 4.30 3.60
N ARG A 385 -31.22 4.69 2.33
CA ARG A 385 -32.35 4.35 1.44
C ARG A 385 -32.47 2.87 1.07
N ILE A 386 -31.36 2.13 1.14
CA ILE A 386 -31.39 0.66 1.04
C ILE A 386 -31.93 0.08 2.35
N SER A 387 -31.48 0.60 3.48
CA SER A 387 -31.77 0.07 4.81
C SER A 387 -33.22 0.30 5.24
N ASP A 388 -33.82 1.42 4.84
CA ASP A 388 -35.23 1.73 5.07
C ASP A 388 -36.18 1.08 4.02
N ASN A 389 -35.63 0.31 3.08
CA ASN A 389 -36.34 -0.32 1.95
C ASN A 389 -37.01 0.67 0.98
N THR A 390 -36.58 1.93 0.92
CA THR A 390 -37.02 2.87 -0.12
C THR A 390 -36.58 2.40 -1.51
N ILE A 391 -35.39 1.83 -1.62
CA ILE A 391 -34.85 1.28 -2.88
C ILE A 391 -34.24 -0.10 -2.70
N SER A 392 -34.21 -0.89 -3.79
CA SER A 392 -33.47 -2.16 -3.82
C SER A 392 -31.96 -1.93 -3.99
N ASN A 393 -31.14 -2.93 -3.69
CA ASN A 393 -29.70 -2.90 -4.00
C ASN A 393 -29.43 -2.66 -5.50
N ASN A 394 -30.26 -3.19 -6.41
CA ASN A 394 -30.10 -2.97 -7.84
C ASN A 394 -30.44 -1.53 -8.24
N ALA A 395 -31.49 -0.96 -7.65
CA ALA A 395 -31.84 0.45 -7.85
C ALA A 395 -30.75 1.37 -7.28
N ALA A 396 -30.18 1.02 -6.12
CA ALA A 396 -29.09 1.78 -5.52
C ALA A 396 -27.85 1.86 -6.41
N ARG A 397 -27.53 0.81 -7.19
CA ARG A 397 -26.42 0.87 -8.16
C ARG A 397 -26.68 1.88 -9.28
N GLN A 398 -27.94 2.03 -9.73
CA GLN A 398 -28.31 3.02 -10.73
C GLN A 398 -28.26 4.46 -10.18
N VAL A 399 -28.65 4.65 -8.91
CA VAL A 399 -28.52 5.94 -8.22
C VAL A 399 -27.04 6.28 -8.03
N PHE A 400 -26.24 5.33 -7.56
CA PHE A 400 -24.79 5.49 -7.42
C PHE A 400 -24.12 5.84 -8.74
N GLU A 401 -24.58 5.25 -9.85
CA GLU A 401 -24.11 5.61 -11.18
C GLU A 401 -24.38 7.07 -11.54
N GLY A 402 -25.60 7.55 -11.28
CA GLY A 402 -25.93 8.96 -11.48
C GLY A 402 -25.09 9.89 -10.61
N LEU A 403 -24.89 9.55 -9.33
CA LEU A 403 -24.05 10.33 -8.41
C LEU A 403 -22.61 10.40 -8.92
N TRP A 404 -22.05 9.28 -9.36
CA TRP A 404 -20.69 9.20 -9.88
C TRP A 404 -20.49 10.04 -11.15
N ASN A 405 -21.51 10.10 -12.01
CA ASN A 405 -21.50 10.88 -13.25
C ASN A 405 -21.82 12.36 -13.04
N GLY A 406 -22.06 12.80 -11.80
CA GLY A 406 -22.43 14.19 -11.51
C GLY A 406 -23.85 14.57 -11.96
N GLU A 407 -24.76 13.60 -12.08
CA GLU A 407 -26.18 13.85 -12.41
C GLU A 407 -26.96 14.47 -11.22
N GLY A 408 -26.31 14.59 -10.06
CA GLY A 408 -26.86 15.22 -8.86
C GLY A 408 -26.98 16.75 -9.00
N PRO A 409 -28.10 17.36 -8.59
CA PRO A 409 -28.32 18.80 -8.77
C PRO A 409 -27.45 19.71 -7.89
N SER A 410 -26.88 19.20 -6.78
CA SER A 410 -26.29 20.07 -5.74
C SER A 410 -24.94 19.62 -5.19
N GLY A 411 -24.48 18.40 -5.48
CA GLY A 411 -23.31 17.79 -4.85
C GLY A 411 -23.55 17.40 -3.39
N SER A 412 -24.80 17.37 -2.93
CA SER A 412 -25.18 17.07 -1.55
C SER A 412 -25.82 15.69 -1.42
N GLU A 413 -26.04 15.25 -0.17
CA GLU A 413 -26.80 14.04 0.15
C GLU A 413 -28.23 14.03 -0.41
N GLY A 414 -28.83 15.22 -0.62
CA GLY A 414 -30.15 15.37 -1.23
C GLY A 414 -30.22 14.90 -2.68
N ASP A 415 -29.07 14.79 -3.36
CA ASP A 415 -28.99 14.28 -4.72
C ASP A 415 -29.41 12.81 -4.82
N VAL A 416 -29.25 12.04 -3.73
CA VAL A 416 -29.70 10.64 -3.67
C VAL A 416 -31.21 10.56 -3.89
N ASP A 417 -31.97 11.34 -3.12
CA ASP A 417 -33.43 11.35 -3.23
C ASP A 417 -33.90 11.94 -4.55
N ALA A 418 -33.24 12.99 -5.03
CA ALA A 418 -33.53 13.58 -6.33
C ALA A 418 -33.37 12.57 -7.48
N LEU A 419 -32.29 11.77 -7.47
CA LEU A 419 -32.04 10.73 -8.47
C LEU A 419 -33.00 9.55 -8.34
N ILE A 420 -33.39 9.17 -7.11
CA ILE A 420 -34.40 8.14 -6.87
C ILE A 420 -35.74 8.55 -7.50
N GLU A 421 -36.17 9.80 -7.31
CA GLU A 421 -37.39 10.35 -7.89
C GLU A 421 -37.30 10.46 -9.41
N ALA A 422 -36.23 11.09 -9.92
CA ALA A 422 -36.04 11.33 -11.35
C ALA A 422 -36.03 10.03 -12.17
N LYS A 423 -35.43 8.95 -11.61
CA LYS A 423 -35.38 7.62 -12.25
C LYS A 423 -36.55 6.72 -11.85
N GLY A 424 -37.46 7.19 -10.98
CA GLY A 424 -38.65 6.46 -10.54
C GLY A 424 -38.34 5.14 -9.82
N LEU A 425 -37.27 5.10 -9.03
CA LEU A 425 -36.66 3.88 -8.49
C LEU A 425 -37.20 3.42 -7.13
N LYS A 426 -38.15 4.14 -6.56
CA LYS A 426 -38.81 3.75 -5.29
C LYS A 426 -39.42 2.36 -5.39
N GLN A 427 -39.21 1.54 -4.36
CA GLN A 427 -39.85 0.24 -4.25
C GLN A 427 -41.36 0.37 -4.11
N MET A 428 -42.06 -0.57 -4.73
CA MET A 428 -43.51 -0.69 -4.62
C MET A 428 -43.82 -1.42 -3.31
N ASN A 429 -44.23 -0.65 -2.31
CA ASN A 429 -44.65 -1.15 -0.99
C ASN A 429 -46.17 -1.38 -0.88
N ASP A 430 -46.94 -1.03 -1.92
CA ASP A 430 -48.38 -1.30 -1.97
C ASP A 430 -48.64 -2.79 -2.25
N THR A 431 -49.02 -3.51 -1.19
CA THR A 431 -49.35 -4.93 -1.26
C THR A 431 -50.51 -5.23 -2.20
N GLY A 432 -51.46 -4.31 -2.41
CA GLY A 432 -52.61 -4.52 -3.27
C GLY A 432 -52.27 -4.52 -4.76
N GLU A 433 -51.37 -3.62 -5.18
CA GLU A 433 -50.87 -3.61 -6.57
C GLU A 433 -49.97 -4.83 -6.83
N LEU A 434 -49.13 -5.19 -5.85
CA LEU A 434 -48.26 -6.36 -5.94
C LEU A 434 -49.05 -7.69 -6.01
N GLU A 435 -50.12 -7.83 -5.22
CA GLU A 435 -50.98 -9.03 -5.27
C GLU A 435 -51.64 -9.21 -6.64
N LYS A 436 -52.08 -8.13 -7.29
CA LYS A 436 -52.65 -8.18 -8.65
C LYS A 436 -51.62 -8.64 -9.68
N ILE A 437 -50.42 -8.07 -9.63
CA ILE A 437 -49.32 -8.49 -10.52
C ILE A 437 -49.00 -9.98 -10.33
N ILE A 438 -48.99 -10.46 -9.09
CA ILE A 438 -48.77 -11.88 -8.79
C ILE A 438 -49.91 -12.73 -9.37
N ASP A 439 -51.17 -12.33 -9.20
CA ASP A 439 -52.32 -13.07 -9.75
C ASP A 439 -52.26 -13.16 -11.29
N ASP A 440 -51.91 -12.05 -11.96
CA ASP A 440 -51.77 -12.01 -13.42
C ASP A 440 -50.61 -12.92 -13.89
N VAL A 441 -49.48 -12.93 -13.18
CA VAL A 441 -48.35 -13.80 -13.53
C VAL A 441 -48.68 -15.28 -13.27
N LEU A 442 -49.38 -15.59 -12.18
CA LEU A 442 -49.82 -16.96 -11.88
C LEU A 442 -50.79 -17.46 -12.96
N ALA A 443 -51.74 -16.63 -13.38
CA ALA A 443 -52.68 -16.94 -14.46
C ALA A 443 -51.96 -17.14 -15.82
N ALA A 444 -50.93 -16.35 -16.09
CA ALA A 444 -50.15 -16.45 -17.33
C ALA A 444 -49.13 -17.61 -17.35
N ASN A 445 -48.84 -18.24 -16.20
CA ASN A 445 -47.82 -19.29 -16.08
C ASN A 445 -48.35 -20.55 -15.37
N PRO A 446 -49.45 -21.18 -15.83
CA PRO A 446 -50.11 -22.28 -15.13
C PRO A 446 -49.19 -23.51 -14.95
N LYS A 447 -48.31 -23.78 -15.92
CA LYS A 447 -47.37 -24.90 -15.88
C LYS A 447 -46.43 -24.83 -14.66
N ASN A 448 -45.89 -23.64 -14.36
CA ASN A 448 -44.99 -23.45 -13.22
C ASN A 448 -45.73 -23.59 -11.88
N VAL A 449 -47.03 -23.23 -11.85
CA VAL A 449 -47.90 -23.40 -10.67
C VAL A 449 -48.16 -24.88 -10.39
N GLU A 450 -48.46 -25.66 -11.42
CA GLU A 450 -48.67 -27.12 -11.31
C GLU A 450 -47.39 -27.85 -10.90
N GLU A 451 -46.25 -27.52 -11.50
CA GLU A 451 -44.95 -28.10 -11.14
C GLU A 451 -44.56 -27.80 -9.69
N PHE A 452 -44.84 -26.58 -9.20
CA PHE A 452 -44.62 -26.23 -7.80
C PHE A 452 -45.52 -27.03 -6.85
N LYS A 453 -46.82 -27.15 -7.16
CA LYS A 453 -47.77 -27.97 -6.37
C LYS A 453 -47.42 -29.47 -6.38
N ALA A 454 -46.78 -29.96 -7.44
CA ALA A 454 -46.25 -31.32 -7.54
C ALA A 454 -44.93 -31.53 -6.75
N GLY A 455 -44.42 -30.51 -6.05
CA GLY A 455 -43.26 -30.61 -5.16
C GLY A 455 -41.94 -30.11 -5.75
N ASN A 456 -41.92 -29.54 -6.97
CA ASN A 456 -40.72 -28.97 -7.56
C ASN A 456 -40.48 -27.53 -7.07
N ALA A 457 -39.74 -27.37 -5.98
CA ALA A 457 -39.40 -26.07 -5.42
C ALA A 457 -38.66 -25.12 -6.39
N LYS A 458 -37.99 -25.64 -7.44
CA LYS A 458 -37.30 -24.81 -8.43
C LYS A 458 -38.25 -24.06 -9.37
N ALA A 459 -39.51 -24.50 -9.50
CA ALA A 459 -40.52 -23.83 -10.32
C ALA A 459 -40.88 -22.43 -9.79
N LEU A 460 -40.68 -22.18 -8.48
CA LEU A 460 -40.87 -20.86 -7.85
C LEU A 460 -39.95 -19.80 -8.46
N ASN A 461 -38.69 -20.14 -8.73
CA ASN A 461 -37.71 -19.23 -9.33
C ASN A 461 -38.12 -18.77 -10.74
N GLY A 462 -38.88 -19.61 -11.46
CA GLY A 462 -39.44 -19.29 -12.77
C GLY A 462 -40.59 -18.27 -12.73
N LEU A 463 -41.24 -18.08 -11.58
CA LEU A 463 -42.32 -17.11 -11.38
C LEU A 463 -41.81 -15.74 -10.89
N VAL A 464 -40.70 -15.72 -10.15
CA VAL A 464 -40.10 -14.48 -9.63
C VAL A 464 -39.63 -13.56 -10.77
N GLY A 465 -38.98 -14.09 -11.80
CA GLY A 465 -38.48 -13.30 -12.93
C GLY A 465 -39.58 -12.49 -13.65
N PRO A 466 -40.69 -13.12 -14.08
CA PRO A 466 -41.84 -12.43 -14.66
C PRO A 466 -42.48 -11.38 -13.73
N ILE A 467 -42.60 -11.64 -12.42
CA ILE A 467 -43.13 -10.66 -11.45
C ILE A 467 -42.20 -9.44 -11.34
N MET A 468 -40.89 -9.67 -11.28
CA MET A 468 -39.91 -8.58 -11.27
C MET A 468 -39.95 -7.77 -12.57
N LYS A 469 -40.18 -8.42 -13.72
CA LYS A 469 -40.35 -7.72 -15.00
C LYS A 469 -41.63 -6.89 -15.05
N ALA A 470 -42.76 -7.45 -14.62
CA ALA A 470 -44.06 -6.78 -14.60
C ALA A 470 -44.08 -5.59 -13.63
N SER A 471 -43.41 -5.71 -12.49
CA SER A 471 -43.22 -4.62 -11.53
C SER A 471 -42.12 -3.63 -11.92
N LYS A 472 -41.51 -3.76 -13.12
CA LYS A 472 -40.37 -2.94 -13.59
C LYS A 472 -39.20 -2.89 -12.59
N GLY A 473 -38.97 -3.99 -11.88
CA GLY A 473 -37.92 -4.12 -10.86
C GLY A 473 -38.21 -3.41 -9.54
N LYS A 474 -39.43 -2.88 -9.34
CA LYS A 474 -39.81 -2.13 -8.12
C LYS A 474 -40.33 -3.01 -6.99
N ALA A 475 -40.77 -4.24 -7.28
CA ALA A 475 -41.27 -5.12 -6.24
C ALA A 475 -40.14 -5.57 -5.30
N ASN A 476 -40.41 -5.61 -3.99
CA ASN A 476 -39.47 -6.13 -3.00
C ASN A 476 -39.38 -7.67 -3.11
N PRO A 477 -38.22 -8.27 -3.40
CA PRO A 477 -38.10 -9.72 -3.60
C PRO A 477 -38.54 -10.56 -2.39
N GLY A 478 -38.34 -10.06 -1.16
CA GLY A 478 -38.79 -10.73 0.05
C GLY A 478 -40.31 -10.77 0.16
N GLN A 479 -40.97 -9.64 -0.13
CA GLN A 479 -42.44 -9.57 -0.15
C GLN A 479 -43.04 -10.40 -1.30
N VAL A 480 -42.42 -10.38 -2.48
CA VAL A 480 -42.80 -11.20 -3.64
C VAL A 480 -42.81 -12.68 -3.26
N ASN A 481 -41.71 -13.19 -2.68
CA ASN A 481 -41.62 -14.58 -2.26
C ASN A 481 -42.65 -14.95 -1.18
N ALA A 482 -42.87 -14.05 -0.20
CA ALA A 482 -43.86 -14.28 0.85
C ALA A 482 -45.29 -14.36 0.30
N LEU A 483 -45.68 -13.43 -0.58
CA LEU A 483 -47.00 -13.40 -1.21
C LEU A 483 -47.22 -14.56 -2.19
N LEU A 484 -46.21 -14.92 -2.98
CA LEU A 484 -46.21 -16.11 -3.83
C LEU A 484 -46.47 -17.38 -3.00
N MET A 485 -45.72 -17.57 -1.91
CA MET A 485 -45.90 -18.73 -1.03
C MET A 485 -47.30 -18.75 -0.39
N LYS A 486 -47.88 -17.58 -0.08
CA LYS A 486 -49.23 -17.48 0.46
C LYS A 486 -50.31 -17.84 -0.56
N LYS A 487 -50.14 -17.48 -1.83
CA LYS A 487 -51.10 -17.75 -2.92
C LYS A 487 -50.96 -19.15 -3.54
N LEU A 488 -49.79 -19.78 -3.42
CA LEU A 488 -49.49 -21.12 -3.96
C LEU A 488 -49.76 -22.26 -2.98
N ARG A 489 -49.87 -21.96 -1.67
CA ARG A 489 -50.49 -22.84 -0.68
C ARG A 489 -52.00 -22.88 -0.88
#